data_AF-A0A2D6P6X0-F1
#
_entry.id   AF-A0A2D6P6X0-F1
#
_cell.length_a   1.000
_cell.length_b   1.000
_cell.length_c   1.000
_cell.angle_alpha   90.00
_cell.angle_beta   90.00
_cell.angle_gamma   90.00
#
_symmetry.space_group_name_H-M   'P 1'
#
loop_
_entity.id
_entity.type
_entity.pdbx_description
1 polymer ?
#
loop_
_entity_poly.entity_id
_entity_poly.type
_entity_poly.pdbx_seq_one_letter_code
_entity_poly.pdbx_strand_id
1 'polypeptide(L)'
;FSNDYMPAFTNDAVKTNAVAGEIDTVVINSAGTGYNNGTYDNVAINGDGTGGRVSIVVDGGKIISATVTSGGTGYTFGQISIGNIQGIGTGTAGEVDVIIPPPNGHGAEPTIELGAFRVMINAKLSYDEGAGDFPIDNDYRRIGLITNPLKFGTSELIADLTVSATKAAIFPPTFQGNYVPDEIITQTRVVGGQNITARARVISWNATTKVLKYYQNSVDGIFPEVTGTQNEFDGSNVINGGVSGAAGQPDVNFPAVPNSSSRTINNTEYDLGMKFNNGYAKAEIEPNSGQVVYIDNRRSISRANDQVEDIKIVIEF
;
A
#
# COMPACT_ATOMS: atom_id res chain seq x y z
N PHE A 1 -0.01 5.33 -12.06
CA PHE A 1 -1.11 4.84 -12.93
C PHE A 1 -0.54 3.79 -13.87
N SER A 2 -1.31 2.75 -14.17
CA SER A 2 -0.94 1.80 -15.24
C SER A 2 -1.93 1.95 -16.39
N ASN A 3 -1.68 1.26 -17.50
CA ASN A 3 -2.63 1.18 -18.60
C ASN A 3 -3.97 0.54 -18.15
N ASP A 4 -3.94 -0.25 -17.06
CA ASP A 4 -5.06 -1.06 -16.60
C ASP A 4 -5.78 -0.47 -15.37
N TYR A 5 -5.16 0.47 -14.66
CA TYR A 5 -5.70 1.01 -13.40
C TYR A 5 -5.55 2.54 -13.32
N MET A 6 -6.69 3.18 -13.07
CA MET A 6 -6.84 4.60 -12.76
C MET A 6 -7.42 4.75 -11.35
N PRO A 7 -6.90 5.66 -10.51
CA PRO A 7 -7.48 5.92 -9.20
C PRO A 7 -8.83 6.62 -9.35
N ALA A 8 -9.77 6.24 -8.50
CA ALA A 8 -10.94 7.06 -8.23
C ALA A 8 -10.60 8.00 -7.07
N PHE A 9 -10.54 9.29 -7.34
CA PHE A 9 -10.33 10.31 -6.31
C PHE A 9 -11.60 11.12 -6.09
N THR A 10 -11.85 11.49 -4.84
CA THR A 10 -12.88 12.47 -4.51
C THR A 10 -12.38 13.86 -4.88
N ASN A 11 -13.19 14.59 -5.63
CA ASN A 11 -12.98 16.01 -5.90
C ASN A 11 -14.01 16.82 -5.10
N ASP A 12 -13.55 17.65 -4.18
CA ASP A 12 -14.42 18.40 -3.26
C ASP A 12 -15.40 19.33 -3.99
N ALA A 13 -14.98 19.93 -5.11
CA ALA A 13 -15.84 20.81 -5.89
C ALA A 13 -16.96 20.02 -6.58
N VAL A 14 -16.64 18.84 -7.12
CA VAL A 14 -17.65 17.94 -7.71
C VAL A 14 -18.63 17.46 -6.64
N LYS A 15 -18.11 17.02 -5.49
CA LYS A 15 -18.93 16.53 -4.38
C LYS A 15 -19.86 17.60 -3.82
N THR A 16 -19.38 18.84 -3.68
CA THR A 16 -20.18 19.96 -3.17
C THR A 16 -21.27 20.39 -4.16
N ASN A 17 -21.02 20.22 -5.46
CA ASN A 17 -21.98 20.56 -6.51
C ASN A 17 -22.97 19.42 -6.82
N ALA A 18 -22.80 18.24 -6.23
CA ALA A 18 -23.73 17.13 -6.42
C ALA A 18 -25.11 17.49 -5.83
N VAL A 19 -26.16 17.28 -6.62
CA VAL A 19 -27.53 17.64 -6.23
C VAL A 19 -28.37 16.37 -6.09
N ALA A 20 -28.91 16.17 -4.89
CA ALA A 20 -29.74 15.02 -4.59
C ALA A 20 -30.98 14.98 -5.50
N GLY A 21 -31.16 13.88 -6.22
CA GLY A 21 -32.31 13.68 -7.10
C GLY A 21 -32.33 14.59 -8.33
N GLU A 22 -31.19 15.12 -8.77
CA GLU A 22 -31.07 15.80 -10.07
C GLU A 22 -31.11 14.77 -11.21
N ILE A 23 -32.03 14.95 -12.15
CA ILE A 23 -32.16 14.06 -13.31
C ILE A 23 -31.15 14.47 -14.38
N ASP A 24 -30.13 13.67 -14.62
CA ASP A 24 -29.15 13.95 -15.69
C ASP A 24 -29.48 13.28 -17.02
N THR A 25 -30.29 12.21 -17.01
CA THR A 25 -30.55 11.41 -18.19
C THR A 25 -32.01 10.95 -18.27
N VAL A 26 -32.51 10.91 -19.51
CA VAL A 26 -33.79 10.32 -19.87
C VAL A 26 -33.59 9.37 -21.04
N VAL A 27 -34.42 8.33 -21.13
CA VAL A 27 -34.31 7.29 -22.16
C VAL A 27 -35.64 7.17 -22.88
N ILE A 28 -35.60 7.17 -24.22
CA ILE A 28 -36.79 6.88 -25.02
C ILE A 28 -36.96 5.36 -25.09
N ASN A 29 -37.89 4.81 -24.31
CA ASN A 29 -38.24 3.39 -24.37
C ASN A 29 -39.07 3.07 -25.61
N SER A 30 -39.93 4.01 -26.01
CA SER A 30 -40.74 3.90 -27.22
C SER A 30 -40.91 5.26 -27.87
N ALA A 31 -40.57 5.34 -29.15
CA ALA A 31 -40.73 6.56 -29.93
C ALA A 31 -42.20 6.93 -30.19
N GLY A 32 -43.12 5.97 -30.01
CA GLY A 32 -44.54 6.09 -30.36
C GLY A 32 -44.79 6.42 -31.82
N THR A 33 -46.02 6.82 -32.15
CA THR A 33 -46.42 7.21 -33.51
C THR A 33 -47.53 8.26 -33.52
N GLY A 34 -47.63 9.03 -34.61
CA GLY A 34 -48.74 9.97 -34.85
C GLY A 34 -48.62 11.30 -34.12
N TYR A 35 -47.44 11.64 -33.59
CA TYR A 35 -47.19 12.95 -32.98
C TYR A 35 -46.98 14.04 -34.03
N ASN A 36 -47.23 15.29 -33.65
CA ASN A 36 -46.92 16.43 -34.51
C ASN A 36 -45.40 16.66 -34.51
N ASN A 37 -44.80 16.81 -35.69
CA ASN A 37 -43.38 17.13 -35.81
C ASN A 37 -43.07 18.49 -35.18
N GLY A 38 -41.95 18.57 -34.46
CA GLY A 38 -41.52 19.80 -33.79
C GLY A 38 -40.59 19.53 -32.62
N THR A 39 -40.06 20.62 -32.06
CA THR A 39 -39.31 20.63 -30.80
C THR A 39 -40.22 21.18 -29.70
N TYR A 40 -40.35 20.42 -28.63
CA TYR A 40 -41.15 20.75 -27.46
C TYR A 40 -40.21 20.98 -26.29
N ASP A 41 -39.89 22.24 -26.03
CA ASP A 41 -39.03 22.66 -24.93
C ASP A 41 -39.81 22.82 -23.63
N ASN A 42 -39.07 22.83 -22.50
CA ASN A 42 -39.61 23.08 -21.16
C ASN A 42 -40.73 22.10 -20.76
N VAL A 43 -40.67 20.86 -21.25
CA VAL A 43 -41.57 19.79 -20.84
C VAL A 43 -41.23 19.39 -19.41
N ALA A 44 -42.20 19.46 -18.50
CA ALA A 44 -41.99 19.14 -17.09
C ALA A 44 -41.74 17.65 -16.87
N ILE A 45 -40.76 17.35 -16.02
CA ILE A 45 -40.65 16.05 -15.36
C ILE A 45 -41.61 16.08 -14.16
N ASN A 46 -42.71 15.33 -14.28
CA ASN A 46 -43.69 15.18 -13.21
C ASN A 46 -43.17 14.18 -12.18
N GLY A 47 -43.49 14.37 -10.90
CA GLY A 47 -42.96 13.51 -9.85
C GLY A 47 -43.00 14.15 -8.48
N ASP A 48 -42.12 13.68 -7.60
CA ASP A 48 -41.94 14.19 -6.24
C ASP A 48 -40.85 15.26 -6.11
N GLY A 49 -40.00 15.42 -7.13
CA GLY A 49 -39.00 16.49 -7.22
C GLY A 49 -39.53 17.80 -7.80
N THR A 50 -38.63 18.79 -7.92
CA THR A 50 -38.95 20.13 -8.41
C THR A 50 -37.99 20.60 -9.51
N GLY A 51 -38.49 21.40 -10.45
CA GLY A 51 -37.64 22.10 -11.44
C GLY A 51 -37.09 21.24 -12.59
N GLY A 52 -37.39 19.94 -12.65
CA GLY A 52 -36.95 19.05 -13.74
C GLY A 52 -37.65 19.37 -15.06
N ARG A 53 -36.87 19.50 -16.15
CA ARG A 53 -37.35 19.85 -17.50
C ARG A 53 -36.59 19.10 -18.58
N VAL A 54 -37.29 18.75 -19.65
CA VAL A 54 -36.70 18.15 -20.86
C VAL A 54 -37.13 18.90 -22.12
N SER A 55 -36.32 18.77 -23.18
CA SER A 55 -36.66 19.10 -24.55
C SER A 55 -36.89 17.81 -25.33
N ILE A 56 -38.00 17.72 -26.06
CA ILE A 56 -38.38 16.56 -26.86
C ILE A 56 -38.45 16.95 -28.31
N VAL A 57 -37.81 16.17 -29.19
CA VAL A 57 -37.86 16.37 -30.63
C VAL A 57 -38.66 15.25 -31.26
N VAL A 58 -39.66 15.62 -32.04
CA VAL A 58 -40.50 14.72 -32.84
C VAL A 58 -40.23 14.95 -34.32
N ASP A 59 -39.95 13.87 -35.04
CA ASP A 59 -39.84 13.86 -36.49
C ASP A 59 -40.48 12.59 -37.08
N GLY A 60 -41.05 12.70 -38.28
CA GLY A 60 -41.81 11.60 -38.90
C GLY A 60 -42.94 11.04 -38.04
N GLY A 61 -43.49 11.85 -37.13
CA GLY A 61 -44.50 11.47 -36.15
C GLY A 61 -44.02 10.61 -34.99
N LYS A 62 -42.70 10.54 -34.76
CA LYS A 62 -42.04 9.74 -33.73
C LYS A 62 -41.11 10.61 -32.88
N ILE A 63 -40.95 10.26 -31.61
CA ILE A 63 -39.96 10.90 -30.74
C ILE A 63 -38.57 10.40 -31.17
N ILE A 64 -37.69 11.32 -31.58
CA ILE A 64 -36.33 11.00 -32.03
C ILE A 64 -35.25 11.45 -31.05
N SER A 65 -35.56 12.38 -30.16
CA SER A 65 -34.65 12.85 -29.11
C SER A 65 -35.43 13.32 -27.89
N ALA A 66 -34.86 13.06 -26.72
CA ALA A 66 -35.28 13.62 -25.45
C ALA A 66 -34.00 14.02 -24.71
N THR A 67 -33.90 15.27 -24.29
CA THR A 67 -32.70 15.82 -23.65
C THR A 67 -33.09 16.57 -22.39
N VAL A 68 -32.42 16.29 -21.27
CA VAL A 68 -32.61 17.07 -20.04
C VAL A 68 -32.11 18.49 -20.27
N THR A 69 -32.95 19.47 -19.93
CA THR A 69 -32.61 20.90 -20.00
C THR A 69 -32.41 21.52 -18.61
N SER A 70 -32.99 20.92 -17.59
CA SER A 70 -32.77 21.21 -16.16
C SER A 70 -33.05 19.92 -15.39
N GLY A 71 -32.07 19.39 -14.65
CA GLY A 71 -32.26 18.15 -13.91
C GLY A 71 -33.16 18.29 -12.68
N GLY A 72 -33.34 19.52 -12.20
CA GLY A 72 -34.13 19.81 -11.01
C GLY A 72 -33.53 19.22 -9.74
N THR A 73 -34.32 19.06 -8.69
CA THR A 73 -33.86 18.56 -7.40
C THR A 73 -34.91 17.67 -6.72
N GLY A 74 -34.45 16.71 -5.93
CA GLY A 74 -35.27 15.93 -5.00
C GLY A 74 -36.13 14.84 -5.64
N TYR A 75 -35.91 14.47 -6.91
CA TYR A 75 -36.66 13.38 -7.54
C TYR A 75 -36.24 12.02 -6.97
N THR A 76 -37.21 11.26 -6.47
CA THR A 76 -37.09 9.80 -6.26
C THR A 76 -38.02 9.01 -7.18
N PHE A 77 -38.97 9.72 -7.79
CA PHE A 77 -39.87 9.23 -8.83
C PHE A 77 -40.10 10.34 -9.86
N GLY A 78 -39.91 10.02 -11.14
CA GLY A 78 -40.10 10.97 -12.24
C GLY A 78 -40.79 10.32 -13.43
N GLN A 79 -41.69 11.04 -14.08
CA GLN A 79 -42.36 10.62 -15.31
C GLN A 79 -42.56 11.80 -16.25
N ILE A 80 -42.37 11.56 -17.55
CA ILE A 80 -42.70 12.53 -18.59
C ILE A 80 -44.03 12.11 -19.23
N SER A 81 -45.07 12.94 -19.06
CA SER A 81 -46.39 12.67 -19.61
C SER A 81 -46.48 13.16 -21.06
N ILE A 82 -46.00 12.36 -22.02
CA ILE A 82 -45.93 12.73 -23.45
C ILE A 82 -47.26 13.25 -23.98
N GLY A 83 -48.38 12.56 -23.72
CA GLY A 83 -49.70 12.97 -24.22
C GLY A 83 -50.22 14.31 -23.68
N ASN A 84 -49.62 14.84 -22.61
CA ASN A 84 -50.00 16.11 -22.00
C ASN A 84 -49.13 17.29 -22.48
N ILE A 85 -48.17 17.05 -23.37
CA ILE A 85 -47.34 18.11 -23.93
C ILE A 85 -48.19 18.99 -24.84
N GLN A 86 -48.22 20.29 -24.56
CA GLN A 86 -49.02 21.24 -25.33
C GLN A 86 -48.58 21.25 -26.80
N GLY A 87 -49.52 21.01 -27.72
CA GLY A 87 -49.28 21.04 -29.16
C GLY A 87 -48.74 19.74 -29.77
N ILE A 88 -48.46 18.71 -28.97
CA ILE A 88 -47.84 17.46 -29.47
C ILE A 88 -48.75 16.58 -30.33
N GLY A 89 -50.05 16.88 -30.35
CA GLY A 89 -51.04 16.17 -31.16
C GLY A 89 -51.66 14.96 -30.45
N THR A 90 -52.25 14.04 -31.24
CA THR A 90 -52.99 12.86 -30.74
C THR A 90 -52.20 11.56 -30.92
N GLY A 91 -50.87 11.64 -30.96
CA GLY A 91 -50.00 10.48 -31.06
C GLY A 91 -50.09 9.58 -29.83
N THR A 92 -49.70 8.32 -30.00
CA THR A 92 -49.85 7.28 -28.97
C THR A 92 -48.57 6.48 -28.78
N ALA A 93 -48.48 5.80 -27.63
CA ALA A 93 -47.40 4.86 -27.26
C ALA A 93 -45.98 5.46 -27.20
N GLY A 94 -45.82 6.78 -27.12
CA GLY A 94 -44.55 7.43 -26.80
C GLY A 94 -44.25 7.31 -25.31
N GLU A 95 -43.06 6.82 -24.98
CA GLU A 95 -42.61 6.56 -23.62
C GLU A 95 -41.17 7.05 -23.47
N VAL A 96 -40.98 7.96 -22.52
CA VAL A 96 -39.67 8.50 -22.15
C VAL A 96 -39.53 8.35 -20.65
N ASP A 97 -38.58 7.52 -20.25
CA ASP A 97 -38.28 7.21 -18.86
C ASP A 97 -37.25 8.17 -18.29
N VAL A 98 -37.45 8.48 -17.02
CA VAL A 98 -36.55 9.30 -16.22
C VAL A 98 -35.63 8.38 -15.44
N ILE A 99 -34.32 8.58 -15.57
CA ILE A 99 -33.34 7.81 -14.82
C ILE A 99 -33.06 8.55 -13.51
N ILE A 100 -33.42 7.93 -12.38
CA ILE A 100 -33.16 8.48 -11.05
C ILE A 100 -31.67 8.33 -10.74
N PRO A 101 -30.98 9.41 -10.30
CA PRO A 101 -29.55 9.37 -9.98
C PRO A 101 -29.28 8.54 -8.71
N PRO A 102 -28.01 8.24 -8.40
CA PRO A 102 -27.63 7.67 -7.12
C PRO A 102 -28.05 8.58 -5.95
N PRO A 103 -28.14 8.05 -4.72
CA PRO A 103 -28.39 8.85 -3.54
C PRO A 103 -27.42 10.04 -3.44
N ASN A 104 -27.94 11.21 -3.08
CA ASN A 104 -27.22 12.48 -3.02
C ASN A 104 -26.76 13.09 -4.37
N GLY A 105 -27.07 12.45 -5.49
CA GLY A 105 -26.75 12.95 -6.83
C GLY A 105 -25.41 12.42 -7.36
N HIS A 106 -25.21 12.59 -8.67
CA HIS A 106 -23.98 12.17 -9.32
C HIS A 106 -22.76 12.97 -8.83
N GLY A 107 -21.66 12.27 -8.54
CA GLY A 107 -20.42 12.85 -8.02
C GLY A 107 -20.37 13.03 -6.50
N ALA A 108 -21.44 12.66 -5.77
CA ALA A 108 -21.44 12.72 -4.32
C ALA A 108 -20.52 11.66 -3.69
N GLU A 109 -20.45 10.47 -4.30
CA GLU A 109 -19.62 9.34 -3.84
C GLU A 109 -18.88 8.70 -5.03
N PRO A 110 -17.87 9.38 -5.61
CA PRO A 110 -17.22 8.95 -6.85
C PRO A 110 -16.47 7.61 -6.71
N THR A 111 -16.05 7.22 -5.51
CA THR A 111 -15.44 5.91 -5.26
C THR A 111 -16.43 4.77 -5.52
N ILE A 112 -17.71 4.96 -5.18
CA ILE A 112 -18.76 3.98 -5.43
C ILE A 112 -19.23 4.08 -6.89
N GLU A 113 -19.47 5.29 -7.38
CA GLU A 113 -20.01 5.53 -8.73
C GLU A 113 -19.04 5.09 -9.84
N LEU A 114 -17.73 5.25 -9.64
CA LEU A 114 -16.71 4.82 -10.61
C LEU A 114 -16.25 3.36 -10.40
N GLY A 115 -16.84 2.64 -9.44
CA GLY A 115 -16.52 1.24 -9.20
C GLY A 115 -15.10 1.01 -8.67
N ALA A 116 -14.68 1.79 -7.66
CA ALA A 116 -13.39 1.63 -7.00
C ALA A 116 -13.39 0.40 -6.07
N PHE A 117 -13.40 -0.79 -6.66
CA PHE A 117 -13.44 -2.08 -5.94
C PHE A 117 -12.05 -2.65 -5.60
N ARG A 118 -10.99 -1.94 -5.98
CA ARG A 118 -9.61 -2.40 -5.82
C ARG A 118 -8.78 -1.35 -5.11
N VAL A 119 -7.88 -1.81 -4.25
CA VAL A 119 -6.86 -0.99 -3.62
C VAL A 119 -5.52 -1.30 -4.27
N MET A 120 -4.84 -0.27 -4.76
CA MET A 120 -3.47 -0.37 -5.24
C MET A 120 -2.52 0.18 -4.19
N ILE A 121 -1.53 -0.62 -3.83
CA ILE A 121 -0.42 -0.22 -2.97
C ILE A 121 0.80 -0.07 -3.86
N ASN A 122 1.42 1.11 -3.79
CA ASN A 122 2.63 1.42 -4.51
C ASN A 122 3.76 1.70 -3.52
N ALA A 123 4.80 0.90 -3.58
CA ALA A 123 6.03 1.09 -2.81
C ALA A 123 7.19 1.21 -3.79
N LYS A 124 7.97 2.28 -3.64
CA LYS A 124 9.19 2.50 -4.42
C LYS A 124 10.36 2.23 -3.50
N LEU A 125 11.18 1.24 -3.84
CA LEU A 125 12.46 1.01 -3.19
C LEU A 125 13.54 1.73 -3.99
N SER A 126 14.41 2.46 -3.31
CA SER A 126 15.51 3.15 -3.98
C SER A 126 16.77 3.10 -3.16
N TYR A 127 17.86 2.66 -3.78
CA TYR A 127 19.19 2.64 -3.16
C TYR A 127 19.21 1.85 -1.84
N ASP A 128 20.08 2.29 -0.93
CA ASP A 128 20.15 1.87 0.47
C ASP A 128 19.13 2.68 1.30
N GLU A 129 17.86 2.30 1.20
CA GLU A 129 16.77 3.00 1.86
C GLU A 129 16.78 2.76 3.37
N GLY A 130 16.46 3.78 4.16
CA GLY A 130 16.45 3.68 5.62
C GLY A 130 17.83 3.46 6.25
N ALA A 131 18.91 3.90 5.58
CA ALA A 131 20.28 3.70 6.05
C ALA A 131 20.63 2.21 6.32
N GLY A 132 20.18 1.31 5.45
CA GLY A 132 20.43 -0.12 5.56
C GLY A 132 19.20 -0.99 5.78
N ASP A 133 18.01 -0.41 5.96
CA ASP A 133 16.77 -1.18 6.21
C ASP A 133 16.43 -2.13 5.07
N PHE A 134 16.63 -1.65 3.84
CA PHE A 134 16.57 -2.44 2.63
C PHE A 134 17.95 -2.52 1.99
N PRO A 135 18.77 -3.54 2.34
CA PRO A 135 20.13 -3.66 1.86
C PRO A 135 20.18 -3.89 0.34
N ILE A 136 21.31 -3.50 -0.26
CA ILE A 136 21.60 -3.65 -1.70
C ILE A 136 22.63 -4.74 -2.00
N ASP A 137 23.27 -5.29 -0.97
CA ASP A 137 24.31 -6.33 -1.10
C ASP A 137 23.74 -7.76 -1.08
N ASN A 138 22.41 -7.90 -1.01
CA ASN A 138 21.74 -9.20 -1.00
C ASN A 138 20.59 -9.27 -2.01
N ASP A 139 20.05 -10.47 -2.19
CA ASP A 139 18.90 -10.74 -3.01
C ASP A 139 17.61 -10.87 -2.17
N TYR A 140 16.48 -10.76 -2.85
CA TYR A 140 15.18 -11.06 -2.26
C TYR A 140 14.31 -11.85 -3.24
N ARG A 141 13.42 -12.68 -2.68
CA ARG A 141 12.55 -13.58 -3.46
C ARG A 141 11.11 -13.61 -2.95
N ARG A 142 10.77 -12.77 -1.99
CA ARG A 142 9.44 -12.69 -1.41
C ARG A 142 9.10 -11.25 -1.10
N ILE A 143 7.88 -10.85 -1.46
CA ILE A 143 7.28 -9.59 -1.06
C ILE A 143 6.03 -9.93 -0.25
N GLY A 144 5.84 -9.26 0.88
CA GLY A 144 4.67 -9.44 1.73
C GLY A 144 4.04 -8.11 2.08
N LEU A 145 2.72 -8.13 2.28
CA LEU A 145 1.99 -7.01 2.88
C LEU A 145 1.49 -7.43 4.26
N ILE A 146 1.82 -6.63 5.26
CA ILE A 146 1.41 -6.84 6.64
C ILE A 146 0.62 -5.61 7.09
N THR A 147 -0.55 -5.82 7.67
CA THR A 147 -1.36 -4.76 8.28
C THR A 147 -1.13 -4.71 9.78
N ASN A 148 -1.12 -3.49 10.32
CA ASN A 148 -0.99 -3.20 11.75
C ASN A 148 0.19 -3.91 12.48
N PRO A 149 1.44 -3.85 11.96
CA PRO A 149 2.58 -4.32 12.75
C PRO A 149 2.83 -3.43 13.97
N LEU A 150 3.35 -4.02 15.05
CA LEU A 150 3.70 -3.31 16.28
C LEU A 150 5.21 -2.98 16.31
N LYS A 151 5.57 -1.93 17.03
CA LYS A 151 6.97 -1.61 17.36
C LYS A 151 7.51 -2.62 18.36
N PHE A 152 8.75 -3.06 18.14
CA PHE A 152 9.41 -4.06 18.97
C PHE A 152 9.36 -3.74 20.47
N GLY A 153 8.94 -4.70 21.28
CA GLY A 153 8.83 -4.59 22.72
C GLY A 153 7.71 -3.69 23.23
N THR A 154 6.75 -3.30 22.37
CA THR A 154 5.64 -2.40 22.72
C THR A 154 4.30 -2.89 22.16
N SER A 155 3.20 -2.25 22.60
CA SER A 155 1.87 -2.40 22.02
C SER A 155 1.51 -1.30 21.00
N GLU A 156 2.48 -0.46 20.62
CA GLU A 156 2.25 0.67 19.73
C GLU A 156 2.38 0.24 18.27
N LEU A 157 1.53 0.80 17.40
CA LEU A 157 1.63 0.59 15.96
C LEU A 157 2.91 1.22 15.42
N ILE A 158 3.49 0.56 14.43
CA ILE A 158 4.61 1.11 13.69
C ILE A 158 4.14 2.20 12.73
N ALA A 159 4.89 3.30 12.68
CA ALA A 159 4.57 4.47 11.86
C ALA A 159 5.80 5.01 11.11
N ASP A 160 6.97 4.42 11.35
CA ASP A 160 8.22 4.76 10.68
C ASP A 160 8.15 4.29 9.21
N LEU A 161 8.68 5.10 8.28
CA LEU A 161 8.53 4.86 6.84
C LEU A 161 9.29 3.62 6.36
N THR A 162 10.47 3.39 6.92
CA THR A 162 11.29 2.19 6.73
C THR A 162 11.73 1.70 8.09
N VAL A 163 11.88 0.39 8.22
CA VAL A 163 12.35 -0.27 9.43
C VAL A 163 13.03 -1.59 9.10
N SER A 164 13.96 -1.99 9.94
CA SER A 164 14.65 -3.27 9.84
C SER A 164 13.96 -4.36 10.66
N ALA A 165 13.50 -5.42 9.98
CA ALA A 165 13.02 -6.65 10.61
C ALA A 165 14.16 -7.60 11.03
N THR A 166 15.42 -7.15 10.94
CA THR A 166 16.61 -7.96 11.20
C THR A 166 17.15 -7.75 12.61
N LYS A 167 18.09 -8.58 13.04
CA LYS A 167 18.98 -8.26 14.16
C LYS A 167 20.27 -7.68 13.61
N ALA A 168 21.04 -6.99 14.45
CA ALA A 168 22.37 -6.54 14.06
C ALA A 168 23.39 -6.60 15.20
N ALA A 169 24.65 -6.74 14.83
CA ALA A 169 25.82 -6.56 15.69
C ALA A 169 26.75 -5.52 15.05
N ILE A 170 27.38 -4.68 15.86
CA ILE A 170 28.36 -3.71 15.39
C ILE A 170 29.77 -4.10 15.85
N PHE A 171 30.76 -3.84 15.00
CA PHE A 171 32.17 -4.11 15.27
C PHE A 171 32.97 -2.82 15.37
N PRO A 172 34.14 -2.84 16.04
CA PRO A 172 35.02 -1.69 16.11
C PRO A 172 35.35 -1.15 14.71
N PRO A 173 35.43 0.18 14.50
CA PRO A 173 35.76 0.77 13.20
C PRO A 173 37.09 0.25 12.60
N THR A 174 38.01 -0.22 13.45
CA THR A 174 39.32 -0.77 13.09
C THR A 174 39.28 -2.21 12.59
N PHE A 175 38.16 -2.91 12.74
CA PHE A 175 38.00 -4.29 12.25
C PHE A 175 38.21 -4.36 10.74
N GLN A 176 39.01 -5.32 10.27
CA GLN A 176 39.37 -5.45 8.85
C GLN A 176 38.71 -6.63 8.14
N GLY A 177 38.08 -7.54 8.90
CA GLY A 177 37.34 -8.66 8.32
C GLY A 177 36.07 -8.20 7.60
N ASN A 178 35.62 -8.98 6.63
CA ASN A 178 34.36 -8.74 5.93
C ASN A 178 33.53 -10.01 5.97
N TYR A 179 32.28 -9.88 6.43
CA TYR A 179 31.31 -10.96 6.31
C TYR A 179 30.67 -10.90 4.92
N VAL A 180 30.21 -12.04 4.42
CA VAL A 180 29.53 -12.13 3.12
C VAL A 180 28.06 -12.48 3.32
N PRO A 181 27.13 -11.90 2.53
CA PRO A 181 25.72 -12.28 2.55
C PRO A 181 25.52 -13.79 2.40
N ASP A 182 24.43 -14.29 2.98
CA ASP A 182 24.02 -15.71 3.03
C ASP A 182 24.92 -16.67 3.80
N GLU A 183 26.08 -16.23 4.29
CA GLU A 183 26.93 -17.10 5.09
C GLU A 183 26.34 -17.38 6.47
N ILE A 184 26.76 -18.50 7.04
CA ILE A 184 26.44 -18.86 8.42
C ILE A 184 27.51 -18.28 9.33
N ILE A 185 27.07 -17.56 10.36
CA ILE A 185 27.93 -17.06 11.43
C ILE A 185 27.67 -17.80 12.74
N THR A 186 28.71 -17.97 13.56
CA THR A 186 28.62 -18.59 14.88
C THR A 186 29.32 -17.78 15.95
N GLN A 187 28.79 -17.83 17.17
CA GLN A 187 29.44 -17.25 18.35
C GLN A 187 29.35 -18.24 19.51
N THR A 188 30.49 -18.68 20.02
CA THR A 188 30.55 -19.58 21.19
C THR A 188 30.90 -18.77 22.43
N ARG A 189 30.13 -18.97 23.50
CA ARG A 189 30.32 -18.35 24.82
C ARG A 189 30.13 -19.35 25.94
N VAL A 190 30.71 -19.10 27.11
CA VAL A 190 30.51 -19.92 28.30
C VAL A 190 29.43 -19.30 29.18
N VAL A 191 28.36 -20.05 29.46
CA VAL A 191 27.28 -19.64 30.38
C VAL A 191 27.06 -20.77 31.38
N GLY A 192 27.16 -20.47 32.68
CA GLY A 192 27.00 -21.51 33.72
C GLY A 192 28.01 -22.66 33.61
N GLY A 193 29.22 -22.39 33.09
CA GLY A 193 30.26 -23.41 32.88
C GLY A 193 30.08 -24.29 31.65
N GLN A 194 29.05 -24.06 30.83
CA GLN A 194 28.78 -24.80 29.59
C GLN A 194 29.03 -23.93 28.36
N ASN A 195 29.55 -24.52 27.29
CA ASN A 195 29.67 -23.86 26.00
C ASN A 195 28.31 -23.78 25.32
N ILE A 196 27.86 -22.55 25.07
CA ILE A 196 26.66 -22.24 24.31
C ILE A 196 27.10 -21.61 22.99
N THR A 197 26.53 -22.07 21.88
CA THR A 197 26.81 -21.49 20.56
C THR A 197 25.54 -20.88 19.99
N ALA A 198 25.62 -19.62 19.60
CA ALA A 198 24.64 -18.93 18.77
C ALA A 198 24.98 -19.12 17.30
N ARG A 199 23.96 -19.19 16.45
CA ARG A 199 24.09 -19.35 14.99
C ARG A 199 23.09 -18.43 14.29
N ALA A 200 23.48 -17.85 13.17
CA ALA A 200 22.63 -16.99 12.34
C ALA A 200 23.07 -17.04 10.89
N ARG A 201 22.22 -16.51 10.00
CA ARG A 201 22.58 -16.23 8.61
C ARG A 201 22.75 -14.73 8.39
N VAL A 202 23.79 -14.36 7.65
CA VAL A 202 24.09 -12.97 7.31
C VAL A 202 23.10 -12.47 6.27
N ILE A 203 22.53 -11.29 6.52
CA ILE A 203 21.69 -10.56 5.58
C ILE A 203 22.53 -9.53 4.82
N SER A 204 23.33 -8.76 5.54
CA SER A 204 24.10 -7.66 4.98
C SER A 204 25.30 -7.32 5.86
N TRP A 205 26.38 -6.87 5.23
CA TRP A 205 27.57 -6.37 5.91
C TRP A 205 27.98 -5.01 5.35
N ASN A 206 27.94 -3.98 6.19
CA ASN A 206 28.43 -2.66 5.81
C ASN A 206 29.92 -2.54 6.18
N ALA A 207 30.80 -2.59 5.18
CA ALA A 207 32.25 -2.50 5.37
C ALA A 207 32.72 -1.13 5.91
N THR A 208 31.90 -0.07 5.87
CA THR A 208 32.24 1.25 6.41
C THR A 208 31.79 1.37 7.87
N THR A 209 30.50 1.19 8.12
CA THR A 209 29.88 1.29 9.46
C THR A 209 30.08 0.05 10.31
N LYS A 210 30.66 -1.02 9.75
CA LYS A 210 30.96 -2.28 10.44
C LYS A 210 29.73 -2.88 11.13
N VAL A 211 28.56 -2.67 10.54
CA VAL A 211 27.28 -3.24 10.97
C VAL A 211 27.06 -4.55 10.22
N LEU A 212 26.83 -5.60 10.99
CA LEU A 212 26.45 -6.93 10.51
C LEU A 212 24.98 -7.15 10.78
N LYS A 213 24.14 -7.16 9.74
CA LYS A 213 22.71 -7.52 9.85
C LYS A 213 22.55 -9.03 9.65
N TYR A 214 21.77 -9.67 10.50
CA TYR A 214 21.56 -11.12 10.46
C TYR A 214 20.14 -11.50 10.92
N TYR A 215 19.72 -12.72 10.59
CA TYR A 215 18.52 -13.32 11.18
C TYR A 215 18.82 -14.68 11.82
N GLN A 216 17.97 -15.05 12.78
CA GLN A 216 17.94 -16.36 13.40
C GLN A 216 16.53 -16.93 13.19
N ASN A 217 16.44 -18.06 12.51
CA ASN A 217 15.19 -18.79 12.29
C ASN A 217 15.24 -20.13 13.06
N SER A 218 14.14 -20.88 12.99
CA SER A 218 14.03 -22.20 13.61
C SER A 218 14.86 -23.31 12.93
N VAL A 219 15.58 -23.00 11.85
CA VAL A 219 16.36 -23.98 11.08
C VAL A 219 17.84 -23.71 11.22
N ASP A 220 18.30 -22.54 10.76
CA ASP A 220 19.68 -22.08 10.81
C ASP A 220 20.05 -21.43 12.16
N GLY A 221 19.07 -20.88 12.88
CA GLY A 221 19.28 -20.09 14.11
C GLY A 221 19.28 -20.88 15.41
N ILE A 222 19.07 -22.20 15.34
CA ILE A 222 19.00 -23.10 16.49
C ILE A 222 20.33 -23.84 16.66
N PHE A 223 20.81 -23.95 17.90
CA PHE A 223 21.98 -24.75 18.20
C PHE A 223 22.00 -25.23 19.68
N PRO A 224 22.42 -26.47 19.99
CA PRO A 224 22.71 -27.54 19.03
C PRO A 224 21.42 -27.97 18.31
N GLU A 225 21.54 -28.33 17.03
CA GLU A 225 20.41 -28.62 16.12
C GLU A 225 19.45 -29.68 16.70
N VAL A 226 19.96 -30.58 17.55
CA VAL A 226 19.20 -31.65 18.21
C VAL A 226 18.38 -31.19 19.42
N THR A 227 18.81 -30.15 20.14
CA THR A 227 18.17 -29.71 21.41
C THR A 227 17.18 -28.57 21.19
N GLY A 228 17.14 -27.95 20.00
CA GLY A 228 16.07 -27.03 19.65
C GLY A 228 16.13 -25.66 20.34
N THR A 229 17.22 -25.32 21.03
CA THR A 229 17.33 -24.05 21.77
C THR A 229 17.90 -22.94 20.89
N GLN A 230 17.17 -21.82 20.78
CA GLN A 230 17.70 -20.62 20.15
C GLN A 230 18.59 -19.88 21.14
N ASN A 231 19.85 -19.70 20.77
CA ASN A 231 20.81 -18.90 21.53
C ASN A 231 21.07 -17.59 20.79
N GLU A 232 20.85 -16.48 21.49
CA GLU A 232 21.12 -15.15 20.95
C GLU A 232 22.63 -14.87 20.94
N PHE A 233 23.06 -14.08 19.94
CA PHE A 233 24.37 -13.45 19.96
C PHE A 233 24.41 -12.40 21.07
N ASP A 234 25.48 -12.40 21.85
CA ASP A 234 25.59 -11.59 23.05
C ASP A 234 27.04 -11.45 23.54
N GLY A 235 27.33 -10.33 24.20
CA GLY A 235 28.65 -10.01 24.72
C GLY A 235 29.72 -9.81 23.64
N SER A 236 31.00 -9.83 24.04
CA SER A 236 32.15 -9.55 23.16
C SER A 236 32.87 -10.83 22.68
N ASN A 237 32.15 -11.95 22.61
CA ASN A 237 32.70 -13.20 22.09
C ASN A 237 32.84 -13.14 20.57
N VAL A 238 33.83 -13.85 20.02
CA VAL A 238 34.14 -13.82 18.59
C VAL A 238 32.97 -14.38 17.77
N ILE A 239 32.52 -13.59 16.80
CA ILE A 239 31.60 -14.02 15.74
C ILE A 239 32.46 -14.50 14.55
N ASN A 240 32.33 -15.78 14.20
CA ASN A 240 33.08 -16.42 13.12
C ASN A 240 32.19 -16.56 11.88
N GLY A 241 32.69 -16.11 10.72
CA GLY A 241 32.09 -16.33 9.40
C GLY A 241 32.49 -17.67 8.83
N GLY A 242 31.51 -18.48 8.44
CA GLY A 242 31.74 -19.83 7.93
C GLY A 242 32.33 -19.87 6.52
N VAL A 243 32.14 -18.83 5.71
CA VAL A 243 32.61 -18.76 4.32
C VAL A 243 33.68 -17.69 4.15
N SER A 244 33.46 -16.52 4.73
CA SER A 244 34.39 -15.39 4.63
C SER A 244 35.70 -15.59 5.41
N GLY A 245 35.69 -16.46 6.42
CA GLY A 245 36.78 -16.59 7.39
C GLY A 245 36.93 -15.37 8.31
N ALA A 246 35.99 -14.41 8.28
CA ALA A 246 36.00 -13.27 9.16
C ALA A 246 35.81 -13.70 10.62
N ALA A 247 36.61 -13.16 11.54
CA ALA A 247 36.51 -13.44 12.97
C ALA A 247 36.70 -12.14 13.75
N GLY A 248 35.61 -11.62 14.33
CA GLY A 248 35.61 -10.34 15.03
C GLY A 248 34.86 -10.39 16.35
N GLN A 249 35.24 -9.52 17.29
CA GLN A 249 34.49 -9.31 18.53
C GLN A 249 33.56 -8.11 18.35
N PRO A 250 32.25 -8.23 18.67
CA PRO A 250 31.34 -7.10 18.69
C PRO A 250 31.79 -6.01 19.68
N ASP A 251 31.54 -4.76 19.31
CA ASP A 251 31.86 -3.60 20.14
C ASP A 251 30.76 -3.37 21.19
N VAL A 252 30.87 -4.09 22.32
CA VAL A 252 29.88 -4.03 23.40
C VAL A 252 29.86 -2.71 24.18
N ASN A 253 30.84 -1.83 23.94
CA ASN A 253 30.87 -0.49 24.52
C ASN A 253 30.12 0.52 23.65
N PHE A 254 29.73 0.14 22.43
CA PHE A 254 28.90 0.95 21.56
C PHE A 254 27.41 0.71 21.85
N PRO A 255 26.56 1.74 21.74
CA PRO A 255 26.89 3.15 21.70
C PRO A 255 27.22 3.70 23.10
N ALA A 256 27.90 4.84 23.17
CA ALA A 256 28.15 5.53 24.44
C ALA A 256 26.85 5.94 25.15
N VAL A 257 25.80 6.23 24.38
CA VAL A 257 24.43 6.47 24.86
C VAL A 257 23.54 5.34 24.35
N PRO A 258 22.98 4.48 25.21
CA PRO A 258 22.07 3.40 24.82
C PRO A 258 20.95 3.84 23.88
N ASN A 259 20.53 2.93 23.00
CA ASN A 259 19.47 3.14 22.00
C ASN A 259 19.78 4.23 20.96
N SER A 260 21.06 4.44 20.65
CA SER A 260 21.49 5.34 19.59
C SER A 260 21.62 4.61 18.25
N SER A 261 21.33 5.33 17.16
CA SER A 261 21.42 4.82 15.78
C SER A 261 22.50 5.51 14.94
N SER A 262 23.42 6.28 15.54
CA SER A 262 24.50 6.93 14.80
C SER A 262 25.90 6.57 15.32
N ARG A 263 26.88 6.61 14.42
CA ARG A 263 28.30 6.45 14.75
C ARG A 263 29.15 7.45 13.97
N THR A 264 30.14 8.04 14.64
CA THR A 264 31.15 8.86 13.96
C THR A 264 32.40 8.03 13.64
N ILE A 265 32.88 8.10 12.40
CA ILE A 265 34.14 7.51 11.94
C ILE A 265 34.87 8.57 11.14
N ASN A 266 36.14 8.86 11.45
CA ASN A 266 36.96 9.86 10.74
C ASN A 266 36.21 11.20 10.53
N ASN A 267 35.61 11.73 11.62
CA ASN A 267 34.83 12.97 11.63
C ASN A 267 33.56 13.00 10.75
N THR A 268 33.14 11.86 10.21
CA THR A 268 31.88 11.72 9.48
C THR A 268 30.88 10.93 10.33
N GLU A 269 29.68 11.48 10.53
CA GLU A 269 28.58 10.78 11.19
C GLU A 269 27.82 9.92 10.18
N TYR A 270 27.55 8.67 10.57
CA TYR A 270 26.79 7.70 9.80
C TYR A 270 25.55 7.33 10.59
N ASP A 271 24.39 7.36 9.93
CA ASP A 271 23.19 6.67 10.37
C ASP A 271 23.36 5.17 10.15
N LEU A 272 22.92 4.38 11.12
CA LEU A 272 23.04 2.92 11.14
C LEU A 272 21.71 2.22 10.82
N GLY A 273 20.60 2.99 10.69
CA GLY A 273 19.27 2.48 10.40
C GLY A 273 18.63 1.67 11.54
N MET A 274 19.35 1.42 12.64
CA MET A 274 18.87 0.64 13.78
C MET A 274 19.43 1.20 15.09
N LYS A 275 18.67 1.05 16.18
CA LYS A 275 19.10 1.49 17.52
C LYS A 275 19.91 0.39 18.21
N PHE A 276 21.13 0.72 18.60
CA PHE A 276 22.05 -0.21 19.25
C PHE A 276 22.06 -0.03 20.77
N ASN A 277 22.27 -1.13 21.47
CA ASN A 277 22.58 -1.20 22.89
C ASN A 277 23.60 -2.32 23.12
N ASN A 278 24.71 -2.01 23.80
CA ASN A 278 25.79 -2.98 24.08
C ASN A 278 26.30 -3.73 22.85
N GLY A 279 26.43 -3.06 21.70
CA GLY A 279 26.96 -3.62 20.47
C GLY A 279 25.93 -4.34 19.60
N TYR A 280 24.67 -4.42 20.04
CA TYR A 280 23.62 -5.17 19.35
C TYR A 280 22.37 -4.33 19.12
N ALA A 281 21.67 -4.60 18.02
CA ALA A 281 20.34 -4.07 17.74
C ALA A 281 19.33 -5.21 17.59
N LYS A 282 18.12 -4.99 18.13
CA LYS A 282 16.97 -5.88 17.93
C LYS A 282 16.22 -5.46 16.67
N ALA A 283 15.32 -6.33 16.18
CA ALA A 283 14.38 -5.94 15.14
C ALA A 283 13.54 -4.76 15.62
N GLU A 284 13.12 -3.90 14.69
CA GLU A 284 12.31 -2.72 15.02
C GLU A 284 10.81 -3.00 14.97
N ILE A 285 10.44 -4.08 14.28
CA ILE A 285 9.09 -4.66 14.27
C ILE A 285 9.01 -5.78 15.31
N GLU A 286 7.91 -5.82 16.07
CA GLU A 286 7.62 -6.90 17.00
C GLU A 286 7.38 -8.22 16.22
N PRO A 287 8.13 -9.30 16.51
CA PRO A 287 7.96 -10.57 15.84
C PRO A 287 6.52 -11.12 16.00
N ASN A 288 5.96 -11.63 14.90
CA ASN A 288 4.61 -12.18 14.84
C ASN A 288 3.48 -11.17 15.16
N SER A 289 3.76 -9.86 15.02
CA SER A 289 2.73 -8.82 15.09
C SER A 289 2.12 -8.51 13.71
N GLY A 290 0.90 -7.97 13.72
CA GLY A 290 0.15 -7.64 12.52
C GLY A 290 -0.51 -8.85 11.84
N GLN A 291 -1.10 -8.62 10.67
CA GLN A 291 -1.75 -9.64 9.85
C GLN A 291 -1.19 -9.64 8.43
N VAL A 292 -0.81 -10.81 7.93
CA VAL A 292 -0.36 -10.98 6.56
C VAL A 292 -1.57 -10.96 5.63
N VAL A 293 -1.62 -9.98 4.73
CA VAL A 293 -2.72 -9.82 3.76
C VAL A 293 -2.30 -10.32 2.37
N TYR A 294 -1.00 -10.30 2.07
CA TYR A 294 -0.47 -10.71 0.76
C TYR A 294 0.92 -11.31 0.90
N ILE A 295 1.20 -12.35 0.12
CA ILE A 295 2.54 -12.89 -0.10
C ILE A 295 2.70 -13.20 -1.59
N ASP A 296 3.77 -12.71 -2.17
CA ASP A 296 4.22 -13.06 -3.51
C ASP A 296 5.63 -13.66 -3.44
N ASN A 297 5.80 -14.85 -4.03
CA ASN A 297 7.11 -15.48 -4.15
C ASN A 297 7.57 -15.33 -5.60
N ARG A 298 8.76 -14.77 -5.76
CA ARG A 298 9.39 -14.52 -7.07
C ARG A 298 10.65 -15.35 -7.21
N ARG A 299 11.22 -15.36 -8.41
CA ARG A 299 12.64 -15.71 -8.58
C ARG A 299 13.48 -14.71 -7.80
N SER A 300 14.68 -15.11 -7.39
CA SER A 300 15.62 -14.21 -6.74
C SER A 300 15.84 -12.97 -7.62
N ILE A 301 15.77 -11.80 -6.98
CA ILE A 301 16.03 -10.49 -7.56
C ILE A 301 17.22 -9.93 -6.79
N SER A 302 18.35 -9.77 -7.48
CA SER A 302 19.54 -9.09 -6.96
C SER A 302 19.34 -7.58 -7.02
N ARG A 303 19.74 -6.87 -5.96
CA ARG A 303 19.75 -5.41 -5.95
C ARG A 303 21.13 -4.86 -6.33
N ALA A 304 21.16 -3.62 -6.81
CA ALA A 304 22.39 -2.86 -7.01
C ALA A 304 22.23 -1.40 -6.55
N ASN A 305 23.34 -0.71 -6.37
CA ASN A 305 23.39 0.63 -5.78
C ASN A 305 22.80 1.73 -6.65
N ASP A 306 22.42 1.46 -7.90
CA ASP A 306 21.81 2.41 -8.82
C ASP A 306 20.39 1.99 -9.21
N GLN A 307 19.90 0.91 -8.60
CA GLN A 307 18.60 0.36 -8.90
C GLN A 307 17.50 1.05 -8.10
N VAL A 308 16.41 1.28 -8.80
CA VAL A 308 15.16 1.81 -8.27
C VAL A 308 14.08 0.82 -8.67
N GLU A 309 13.44 0.23 -7.68
CA GLU A 309 12.40 -0.77 -7.87
C GLU A 309 11.03 -0.17 -7.54
N ASP A 310 10.04 -0.46 -8.41
CA ASP A 310 8.66 -0.06 -8.21
C ASP A 310 7.81 -1.32 -7.98
N ILE A 311 7.28 -1.46 -6.77
CA ILE A 311 6.42 -2.55 -6.34
C ILE A 311 4.99 -2.04 -6.35
N LYS A 312 4.17 -2.64 -7.22
CA LYS A 312 2.72 -2.40 -7.31
C LYS A 312 1.99 -3.67 -6.93
N ILE A 313 1.17 -3.59 -5.90
CA ILE A 313 0.28 -4.66 -5.45
C ILE A 313 -1.14 -4.16 -5.64
N VAL A 314 -1.99 -4.95 -6.29
CA VAL A 314 -3.42 -4.65 -6.45
C VAL A 314 -4.20 -5.74 -5.72
N ILE A 315 -5.06 -5.32 -4.81
CA ILE A 315 -5.91 -6.20 -4.01
C ILE A 315 -7.37 -5.85 -4.31
N GLU A 316 -8.19 -6.88 -4.45
CA GLU A 316 -9.65 -6.80 -4.63
C GLU A 316 -10.31 -7.35 -3.36
N PHE A 317 -11.38 -6.69 -2.91
CA PHE A 317 -12.13 -7.05 -1.71
C PHE A 317 -13.58 -7.36 -2.04
#